data_AF-A0A2G9U1U5-F1
#
_entry.id   AF-A0A2G9U1U5-F1
#
_cell.length_a   1.000
_cell.length_b   1.000
_cell.length_c   1.000
_cell.angle_alpha   90.00
_cell.angle_beta   90.00
_cell.angle_gamma   90.00
#
_symmetry.space_group_name_H-M   'P 1'
#
loop_
_entity.id
_entity.type
_entity.pdbx_description
1 polymer ?
#
loop_
_entity_poly.entity_id
_entity_poly.type
_entity_poly.pdbx_seq_one_letter_code
_entity_poly.pdbx_strand_id
1 'polypeptide(L)'
;MISHQRALPILVRTIRCIKKIPAVAMSSCPAPASLLQPMEIPPRQLFGPGPSNMRDVIAESQSKSLLGHLHPEFIKVMSDSREGLQYLFKTKNNYTFAVSGTG
;
A
#
# COMPACT_ATOMS: atom_id res chain seq x y z
N MET A 1 -30.12 9.83 -66.40
CA MET A 1 -28.83 9.34 -66.97
C MET A 1 -27.84 9.31 -65.81
N ILE A 2 -27.09 8.27 -65.46
CA ILE A 2 -26.83 6.92 -66.00
C ILE A 2 -26.29 6.12 -64.79
N SER A 3 -26.68 4.86 -64.71
CA SER A 3 -26.07 3.82 -63.87
C SER A 3 -24.61 3.55 -64.25
N HIS A 4 -23.74 3.23 -63.30
CA HIS A 4 -22.71 2.19 -63.47
C HIS A 4 -22.16 1.78 -62.08
N GLN A 5 -22.48 0.61 -61.54
CA GLN A 5 -21.89 -0.73 -61.75
C GLN A 5 -20.43 -0.91 -61.30
N ARG A 6 -20.30 -1.65 -60.17
CA ARG A 6 -19.46 -2.82 -59.90
C ARG A 6 -17.94 -2.78 -60.16
N ALA A 7 -17.16 -3.01 -59.09
CA ALA A 7 -16.07 -4.01 -59.00
C ALA A 7 -15.51 -4.03 -57.55
N LEU A 8 -15.95 -4.98 -56.70
CA LEU A 8 -15.26 -6.21 -56.25
C LEU A 8 -14.46 -6.06 -54.92
N PRO A 9 -14.41 -7.10 -54.07
CA PRO A 9 -14.05 -7.02 -52.66
C PRO A 9 -12.58 -7.37 -52.42
N ILE A 10 -11.89 -6.61 -51.56
CA ILE A 10 -10.58 -7.02 -51.05
C ILE A 10 -10.77 -7.73 -49.72
N LEU A 11 -10.75 -9.05 -49.84
CA LEU A 11 -10.62 -10.06 -48.81
C LEU A 11 -9.35 -9.82 -47.96
N VAL A 12 -9.46 -9.14 -46.82
CA VAL A 12 -8.43 -9.23 -45.77
C VAL A 12 -8.92 -10.17 -44.67
N ARG A 13 -8.56 -11.44 -44.90
CA ARG A 13 -8.35 -12.51 -43.93
C ARG A 13 -8.49 -12.09 -42.46
N THR A 14 -9.59 -12.56 -41.86
CA THR A 14 -9.64 -13.26 -40.57
C THR A 14 -8.47 -12.94 -39.63
N ILE A 15 -8.62 -11.87 -38.85
CA ILE A 15 -7.89 -11.79 -37.58
C ILE A 15 -8.51 -12.89 -36.72
N ARG A 16 -7.76 -14.00 -36.66
CA ARG A 16 -7.83 -15.09 -35.72
C ARG A 16 -8.57 -14.66 -34.45
N CYS A 17 -9.72 -15.29 -34.23
CA CYS A 17 -10.29 -15.46 -32.91
C CYS A 17 -9.14 -15.93 -32.01
N ILE A 18 -8.58 -15.00 -31.23
CA ILE A 18 -7.79 -15.34 -30.06
C ILE A 18 -8.83 -16.02 -29.19
N LYS A 19 -8.86 -17.37 -29.26
CA LYS A 19 -9.60 -18.21 -28.35
C LYS A 19 -9.30 -17.67 -26.97
N LYS A 20 -10.30 -17.06 -26.33
CA LYS A 20 -10.29 -16.76 -24.91
C LYS A 20 -9.85 -18.06 -24.25
N ILE A 21 -8.61 -18.07 -23.78
CA ILE A 21 -8.13 -19.12 -22.89
C ILE A 21 -9.14 -19.10 -21.74
N PRO A 22 -9.82 -20.22 -21.43
CA PRO A 22 -10.69 -20.24 -20.28
C PRO A 22 -9.80 -19.95 -19.09
N ALA A 23 -9.96 -18.77 -18.49
CA ALA A 23 -9.38 -18.47 -17.20
C ALA A 23 -9.97 -19.50 -16.24
N VAL A 24 -9.23 -20.57 -16.04
CA VAL A 24 -9.53 -21.62 -15.08
C VAL A 24 -9.77 -20.91 -13.75
N ALA A 25 -10.94 -21.19 -13.18
CA ALA A 25 -11.52 -20.52 -12.02
C ALA A 25 -10.57 -20.52 -10.81
N MET A 26 -9.75 -19.48 -10.70
CA MET A 26 -8.95 -19.13 -9.50
C MET A 26 -9.57 -17.94 -8.74
N SER A 27 -10.79 -17.55 -9.10
CA SER A 27 -11.56 -16.46 -8.48
C SER A 27 -12.93 -16.98 -8.02
N SER A 28 -12.96 -18.09 -7.30
CA SER A 28 -14.20 -18.59 -6.67
C SER A 28 -14.64 -17.74 -5.48
N CYS A 29 -13.76 -16.86 -4.98
CA CYS A 29 -14.05 -15.96 -3.87
C CYS A 29 -14.47 -14.59 -4.42
N PRO A 30 -15.74 -14.18 -4.26
CA PRO A 30 -16.17 -12.83 -4.63
C PRO A 30 -15.46 -11.80 -3.74
N ALA A 31 -15.22 -10.59 -4.28
CA ALA A 31 -14.66 -9.49 -3.50
C ALA A 31 -15.61 -9.13 -2.33
N PRO A 32 -15.09 -8.98 -1.10
CA PRO A 32 -15.92 -8.67 0.04
C PRO A 32 -16.49 -7.25 -0.08
N ALA A 33 -17.82 -7.12 0.01
CA ALA A 33 -18.51 -5.83 -0.10
C ALA A 33 -18.10 -4.82 0.99
N SER A 34 -17.56 -5.28 2.11
CA SER A 34 -17.08 -4.44 3.22
C SER A 34 -15.94 -3.51 2.82
N LEU A 35 -15.11 -3.87 1.83
CA LEU A 35 -13.98 -3.04 1.38
C LEU A 35 -14.40 -1.86 0.48
N LEU A 36 -15.66 -1.84 0.04
CA LEU A 36 -16.19 -0.76 -0.81
C LEU A 36 -16.69 0.44 0.00
N GLN A 37 -16.89 0.26 1.31
CA GLN A 37 -17.31 1.32 2.20
C GLN A 37 -16.10 2.12 2.69
N PRO A 38 -16.21 3.45 2.81
CA PRO A 38 -15.15 4.27 3.38
C PRO A 38 -14.91 3.88 4.84
N MET A 39 -13.64 3.95 5.27
CA MET A 39 -13.27 3.66 6.65
C MET A 39 -13.52 4.90 7.52
N GLU A 40 -14.43 4.76 8.48
CA GLU A 40 -14.69 5.78 9.50
C GLU A 40 -14.15 5.32 10.86
N ILE A 41 -13.27 6.12 11.45
CA ILE A 41 -12.68 5.85 12.76
C ILE A 41 -13.10 6.98 13.72
N PRO A 42 -14.00 6.72 14.68
CA PRO A 42 -14.42 7.75 15.62
C PRO A 42 -13.27 8.11 16.58
N PRO A 43 -13.07 9.39 16.92
CA PRO A 43 -12.07 9.77 17.89
C PRO A 43 -12.41 9.21 19.27
N ARG A 44 -11.43 8.60 19.93
CA ARG A 44 -11.56 8.05 21.28
C ARG A 44 -10.39 8.53 22.13
N GLN A 45 -10.69 8.91 23.37
CA GLN A 45 -9.66 9.17 24.38
C GLN A 45 -9.29 7.85 25.06
N LEU A 46 -8.00 7.52 25.03
CA LEU A 46 -7.46 6.27 25.56
C LEU A 46 -6.87 6.50 26.96
N PHE A 47 -7.56 6.00 27.99
CA PHE A 47 -7.13 6.04 29.40
C PHE A 47 -6.80 4.67 29.98
N GLY A 48 -6.77 3.62 29.14
CA GLY A 48 -6.35 2.28 29.53
C GLY A 48 -4.84 2.14 29.66
N PRO A 49 -4.33 0.95 30.01
CA PRO A 49 -2.88 0.69 30.15
C PRO A 49 -2.11 0.80 28.83
N GLY A 50 -2.82 0.76 27.70
CA GLY A 50 -2.27 0.93 26.35
C GLY A 50 -3.33 0.52 25.32
N PRO A 51 -3.23 1.00 24.07
CA PRO A 51 -2.32 2.04 23.57
C PRO A 51 -2.68 3.45 24.09
N SER A 52 -1.77 4.41 23.95
CA SER A 52 -1.94 5.80 24.40
C SER A 52 -2.41 6.73 23.27
N ASN A 53 -3.02 7.86 23.62
CA ASN A 53 -3.35 8.92 22.65
C ASN A 53 -2.08 9.44 21.94
N MET A 54 -2.15 9.58 20.62
CA MET A 54 -1.05 10.09 19.80
C MET A 54 -1.05 11.62 19.76
N ARG A 55 0.13 12.24 19.79
CA ARG A 55 0.26 13.70 19.54
C ARG A 55 0.18 13.99 18.04
N ASP A 56 -0.40 15.12 17.66
CA ASP A 56 -0.61 15.50 16.25
C ASP A 56 0.67 15.48 15.42
N VAL A 57 1.78 15.98 15.96
CA VAL A 57 3.10 15.97 15.30
C VAL A 57 3.58 14.56 14.92
N ILE A 58 3.16 13.53 15.67
CA ILE A 58 3.50 12.13 15.39
C ILE A 58 2.58 11.61 14.27
N ALA A 59 1.28 11.94 14.29
CA ALA A 59 0.35 11.56 13.24
C ALA A 59 0.75 12.16 11.88
N GLU A 60 1.12 13.44 11.85
CA GLU A 60 1.65 14.10 10.66
C GLU A 60 2.91 13.40 10.15
N SER A 61 3.81 12.99 11.05
CA SER A 61 5.04 12.28 10.65
C SER A 61 4.78 10.94 9.95
N GLN A 62 3.68 10.24 10.29
CA GLN A 62 3.30 8.97 9.67
C GLN A 62 2.75 9.13 8.26
N SER A 63 2.19 10.31 7.94
CA SER A 63 1.68 10.63 6.60
C SER A 63 2.76 11.04 5.59
N LYS A 64 4.03 11.10 6.01
CA LYS A 64 5.15 11.47 5.13
C LYS A 64 5.38 10.41 4.04
N SER A 65 6.02 10.84 2.95
CA SER A 65 6.37 9.96 1.83
C SER A 65 7.17 8.76 2.31
N LEU A 66 6.90 7.61 1.68
CA LEU A 66 7.66 6.39 1.92
C LEU A 66 9.13 6.57 1.51
N LEU A 67 10.03 5.97 2.28
CA LEU A 67 11.45 5.93 2.02
C LEU A 67 11.90 4.50 1.69
N GLY A 68 12.89 4.37 0.80
CA GLY A 68 13.57 3.11 0.59
C GLY A 68 14.44 2.75 1.80
N HIS A 69 14.56 1.45 2.10
CA HIS A 69 15.30 0.96 3.28
C HIS A 69 16.81 1.26 3.28
N LEU A 70 17.39 1.62 2.12
CA LEU A 70 18.79 2.04 1.99
C LEU A 70 18.95 3.55 1.75
N HIS A 71 17.85 4.32 1.76
CA HIS A 71 17.94 5.77 1.60
C HIS A 71 18.69 6.38 2.81
N PRO A 72 19.57 7.37 2.59
CA PRO A 72 20.35 7.98 3.67
C PRO A 72 19.45 8.61 4.75
N GLU A 73 18.29 9.14 4.38
CA GLU A 73 17.30 9.70 5.29
C GLU A 73 16.72 8.63 6.23
N PHE A 74 16.45 7.43 5.70
CA PHE A 74 15.95 6.31 6.50
C PHE A 74 17.02 5.84 7.51
N ILE A 75 18.25 5.67 7.05
CA ILE A 75 19.39 5.28 7.90
C ILE A 75 19.61 6.32 9.01
N LYS A 76 19.49 7.61 8.67
CA LYS A 76 19.57 8.69 9.66
C LYS A 76 18.47 8.59 10.72
N VAL A 77 17.21 8.45 10.32
CA VAL A 77 16.08 8.30 11.27
C VAL A 77 16.27 7.09 12.19
N MET A 78 16.80 5.99 11.66
CA MET A 78 17.14 4.80 12.46
C MET A 78 18.26 5.07 13.48
N SER A 79 19.29 5.84 13.09
CA SER A 79 20.38 6.25 13.99
C SER A 79 19.86 7.18 15.09
N ASP A 80 19.10 8.21 14.72
CA ASP A 80 18.54 9.19 15.65
C ASP A 80 17.60 8.49 16.67
N SER A 81 16.80 7.52 16.22
CA SER A 81 15.93 6.71 17.09
C SER A 81 16.74 5.86 18.08
N ARG A 82 17.85 5.25 17.63
CA ARG A 82 18.76 4.48 18.49
C ARG A 82 19.37 5.37 19.57
N GLU A 83 19.89 6.53 19.21
CA GLU A 83 20.48 7.50 20.15
C GLU A 83 19.46 7.97 21.18
N GLY A 84 18.22 8.24 20.76
CA GLY A 84 17.12 8.58 21.66
C GLY A 84 16.81 7.45 22.66
N LEU A 85 16.78 6.19 22.20
CA LEU A 85 16.57 5.03 23.08
C LEU A 85 17.75 4.83 24.04
N GLN A 86 18.99 4.96 23.56
CA GLN A 86 20.20 4.89 24.40
C GLN A 86 20.19 5.96 25.49
N TYR A 87 19.77 7.18 25.14
CA TYR A 87 19.60 8.28 26.09
C TYR A 87 18.52 8.00 27.13
N LEU A 88 17.37 7.43 26.71
CA LEU A 88 16.26 7.10 27.59
C LEU A 88 16.64 5.99 28.57
N PHE A 89 17.22 4.89 28.07
CA PHE A 89 17.60 3.73 28.86
C PHE A 89 18.97 3.84 29.54
N LYS A 90 19.69 4.95 29.35
CA LYS A 90 21.03 5.19 29.90
C LYS A 90 22.02 4.06 29.57
N THR A 91 22.02 3.63 28.31
CA THR A 91 22.90 2.56 27.81
C THR A 91 23.78 3.05 26.66
N LYS A 92 24.92 2.37 26.45
CA LYS A 92 25.82 2.58 25.30
C LYS A 92 25.78 1.39 24.33
N ASN A 93 24.83 0.46 24.46
CA ASN A 93 24.76 -0.71 23.60
C ASN A 93 24.43 -0.31 22.16
N ASN A 94 25.32 -0.64 21.23
CA ASN A 94 25.13 -0.38 19.80
C ASN A 94 23.90 -1.09 19.23
N TYR A 95 23.49 -2.21 19.82
CA TYR A 95 22.28 -2.96 19.44
C TYR A 95 21.08 -2.51 20.26
N THR A 96 20.65 -1.27 20.06
CA THR A 96 19.44 -0.71 20.67
C THR A 96 18.42 -0.38 19.58
N PHE A 97 17.23 -0.98 19.66
CA PHE A 97 16.15 -0.81 18.67
C PHE A 97 14.79 -1.06 19.33
N ALA A 98 13.73 -0.49 18.75
CA ALA A 98 12.36 -0.69 19.22
C ALA A 98 11.70 -1.87 18.48
N VAL A 99 10.97 -2.69 19.22
CA VAL A 99 10.10 -3.76 18.71
C VAL A 99 8.76 -3.69 19.41
N SER A 100 7.71 -4.22 18.77
CA SER A 100 6.42 -4.35 19.43
C SER A 100 6.57 -5.22 20.68
N GLY A 101 6.03 -4.74 21.81
CA GLY A 101 5.87 -5.54 23.01
C GLY A 101 4.69 -6.51 22.90
N THR A 102 4.54 -7.36 23.91
CA THR A 102 3.40 -8.29 24.05
C THR A 102 2.19 -7.67 24.76
N GLY A 103 2.22 -6.37 25.02
CA GLY A 103 1.20 -5.61 25.75
C GLY A 103 0.40 -4.71 24.85
#